data_AF-A0A3N5UKV7-F1
#
_entry.id   AF-A0A3N5UKV7-F1
#
_cell.length_a   1.000
_cell.length_b   1.000
_cell.length_c   1.000
_cell.angle_alpha   90.00
_cell.angle_beta   90.00
_cell.angle_gamma   90.00
#
_symmetry.space_group_name_H-M   'P 1'
#
loop_
_entity.id
_entity.type
_entity.pdbx_description
1 polymer ?
#
loop_
_entity_poly.entity_id
_entity_poly.type
_entity_poly.pdbx_seq_one_letter_code
_entity_poly.pdbx_strand_id
1 'polypeptide(L)'
;MISANEAERIGLVNKVVSMTSEEKHRLLNMINTATTANNSKEEKEQQAKQRANKLAKILNTKLMNECICFAKEITKNSFSAVKTSKILINRGMDTDIDTGLRLETYGWALCFAHKDRQKMMSSFLNKGKEGKDGDMIN
;
A
#
# COMPACT_ATOMS: atom_id res chain seq x y z
N MET A 1 -13.35 1.12 -19.93
CA MET A 1 -12.24 0.97 -18.97
C MET A 1 -12.65 1.72 -17.71
N ILE A 2 -12.72 1.06 -16.56
CA ILE A 2 -13.16 1.67 -15.31
C ILE A 2 -12.12 2.71 -14.85
N SER A 3 -12.55 3.86 -14.35
CA SER A 3 -11.63 4.89 -13.82
C SER A 3 -11.01 4.45 -12.49
N ALA A 4 -9.79 4.90 -12.16
CA ALA A 4 -9.14 4.55 -10.89
C ALA A 4 -10.00 4.92 -9.66
N ASN A 5 -10.65 6.09 -9.69
CA ASN A 5 -11.54 6.54 -8.61
C ASN A 5 -12.84 5.73 -8.57
N GLU A 6 -13.29 5.22 -9.70
CA GLU A 6 -14.48 4.38 -9.78
C GLU A 6 -14.17 2.97 -9.25
N ALA A 7 -13.00 2.42 -9.58
CA ALA A 7 -12.49 1.17 -9.03
C ALA A 7 -12.38 1.21 -7.49
N GLU A 8 -11.95 2.35 -6.93
CA GLU A 8 -11.91 2.55 -5.48
C GLU A 8 -13.31 2.59 -4.87
N ARG A 9 -14.25 3.31 -5.49
CA ARG A 9 -15.64 3.41 -5.02
C ARG A 9 -16.35 2.06 -5.00
N ILE A 10 -16.10 1.21 -6.00
CA ILE A 10 -16.68 -0.14 -6.06
C ILE A 10 -15.89 -1.16 -5.22
N GLY A 11 -14.83 -0.73 -4.52
CA GLY A 11 -14.02 -1.60 -3.65
C GLY A 11 -13.09 -2.57 -4.38
N LEU A 12 -12.85 -2.37 -5.68
CA LEU A 12 -11.91 -3.19 -6.45
C LEU A 12 -10.45 -2.90 -6.06
N VAL A 13 -10.17 -1.68 -5.59
CA VAL A 13 -8.87 -1.26 -5.07
C VAL A 13 -9.03 -0.56 -3.72
N ASN A 14 -8.07 -0.78 -2.81
CA ASN A 14 -8.12 -0.20 -1.47
C ASN A 14 -7.75 1.29 -1.43
N LYS A 15 -6.89 1.75 -2.35
CA LYS A 15 -6.35 3.12 -2.36
C LYS A 15 -5.89 3.53 -3.74
N VAL A 16 -6.27 4.73 -4.17
CA VAL A 16 -5.75 5.34 -5.41
C VAL A 16 -4.54 6.23 -5.10
N VAL A 17 -3.38 5.88 -5.66
CA VAL A 17 -2.19 6.73 -5.59
C VAL A 17 -2.30 7.80 -6.67
N SER A 18 -2.75 8.98 -6.26
CA SER A 18 -2.86 10.16 -7.12
C SER A 18 -2.03 11.33 -6.58
N MET A 19 -1.73 12.32 -7.43
CA MET A 19 -1.18 13.58 -6.96
C MET A 19 -2.28 14.39 -6.26
N THR A 20 -1.98 14.94 -5.09
CA THR A 20 -2.91 15.83 -4.39
C THR A 20 -3.10 17.13 -5.19
N SER A 21 -4.22 17.82 -4.97
CA SER A 21 -4.50 19.11 -5.63
C SER A 21 -3.38 20.14 -5.37
N GLU A 22 -2.80 20.12 -4.16
CA GLU A 22 -1.64 20.93 -3.78
C GLU A 22 -0.37 20.57 -4.56
N GLU A 23 -0.06 19.28 -4.71
CA GLU A 23 1.09 18.81 -5.50
C GLU A 23 0.93 19.16 -6.97
N LYS A 24 -0.30 19.04 -7.51
CA LYS A 24 -0.62 19.46 -8.88
C LYS A 24 -0.45 20.96 -9.06
N HIS A 25 -0.91 21.76 -8.09
CA HIS A 25 -0.78 23.22 -8.12
C HIS A 25 0.69 23.67 -7.99
N ARG A 26 1.49 23.04 -7.12
CA ARG A 26 2.93 23.26 -7.03
C ARG A 26 3.65 22.93 -8.34
N LEU A 27 3.26 21.82 -8.98
CA LEU A 27 3.79 21.45 -10.29
C LEU A 27 3.43 22.51 -11.35
N LEU A 28 2.17 22.98 -11.37
CA LEU A 28 1.70 24.05 -12.27
C LEU A 28 2.45 25.37 -12.04
N ASN A 29 2.69 25.74 -10.78
CA ASN A 29 3.34 27.01 -10.44
C ASN A 29 4.83 27.02 -10.78
N MET A 30 5.54 25.90 -10.58
CA MET A 30 6.92 25.73 -11.07
C MET A 30 7.02 25.80 -12.62
N ILE A 31 5.92 25.53 -13.33
CA ILE A 31 5.87 25.60 -14.79
C ILE A 31 5.59 27.03 -15.25
N ASN A 32 4.70 27.76 -14.58
CA ASN A 32 4.31 29.11 -14.97
C ASN A 32 5.42 30.15 -14.77
N THR A 33 6.27 30.01 -13.75
CA THR A 33 7.41 30.92 -13.50
C THR A 33 8.51 30.87 -14.57
N ALA A 34 8.55 29.80 -15.38
CA ALA A 34 9.51 29.65 -16.48
C ALA A 34 9.01 30.19 -17.83
N THR A 35 7.79 30.76 -17.91
CA THR A 35 7.13 31.08 -19.19
C THR A 35 6.80 32.57 -19.38
N THR A 36 7.62 33.48 -18.85
CA THR A 36 7.59 34.88 -19.29
C THR A 36 8.52 35.07 -20.50
N ALA A 37 8.04 34.70 -21.68
CA ALA A 37 8.37 35.24 -23.02
C ALA A 37 8.07 34.21 -24.12
N ASN A 38 7.17 34.59 -25.05
CA ASN A 38 7.09 34.25 -26.47
C ASN A 38 7.74 32.93 -26.95
N ASN A 39 7.00 31.83 -27.15
CA ASN A 39 7.55 30.61 -27.77
C ASN A 39 6.62 29.92 -28.80
N SER A 40 7.27 29.33 -29.80
CA SER A 40 6.74 28.72 -31.03
C SER A 40 5.99 27.38 -30.80
N LYS A 41 5.23 26.90 -31.81
CA LYS A 41 4.37 25.69 -31.69
C LYS A 41 5.14 24.42 -31.32
N GLU A 42 6.38 24.27 -31.79
CA GLU A 42 7.22 23.07 -31.57
C GLU A 42 7.79 23.02 -30.15
N GLU A 43 8.25 24.16 -29.61
CA GLU A 43 8.77 24.26 -28.24
C GLU A 43 7.70 23.92 -27.19
N LYS A 44 6.43 24.25 -27.44
CA LYS A 44 5.30 23.87 -26.58
C LYS A 44 5.11 22.36 -26.52
N GLU A 45 5.33 21.65 -27.62
CA GLU A 45 5.19 20.20 -27.68
C GLU A 45 6.36 19.47 -27.00
N GLN A 46 7.60 19.93 -27.21
CA GLN A 46 8.76 19.44 -26.45
C GLN A 46 8.57 19.66 -24.94
N GLN A 47 8.08 20.83 -24.54
CA GLN A 47 7.84 21.15 -23.14
C GLN A 47 6.74 20.27 -22.53
N ALA A 48 5.69 19.95 -23.28
CA ALA A 48 4.65 19.01 -22.85
C ALA A 48 5.19 17.59 -22.62
N LYS A 49 6.06 17.09 -23.51
CA LYS A 49 6.73 15.78 -23.36
C LYS A 49 7.63 15.73 -22.13
N GLN A 50 8.41 16.80 -21.88
CA GLN A 50 9.25 16.90 -20.67
C GLN A 50 8.41 16.95 -19.38
N ARG A 51 7.28 17.66 -19.39
CA ARG A 51 6.32 17.70 -18.27
C ARG A 51 5.75 16.33 -17.95
N ALA A 52 5.32 15.59 -18.98
CA ALA A 52 4.79 14.24 -18.84
C ALA A 52 5.83 13.29 -18.21
N ASN A 53 7.09 13.36 -18.67
CA ASN A 53 8.18 12.56 -18.10
C ASN A 53 8.48 12.90 -16.63
N LYS A 54 8.48 14.19 -16.26
CA LYS A 54 8.69 14.61 -14.87
C LYS A 54 7.54 14.15 -13.96
N LEU A 55 6.30 14.27 -14.43
CA LEU A 55 5.12 13.79 -13.72
C LEU A 55 5.19 12.28 -13.51
N ALA A 56 5.50 11.51 -14.55
CA ALA A 56 5.66 10.07 -14.47
C ALA A 56 6.74 9.68 -13.44
N LYS A 57 7.87 10.39 -13.41
CA LYS A 57 8.94 10.12 -12.42
C LYS A 57 8.48 10.35 -10.98
N ILE A 58 7.79 11.45 -10.71
CA ILE A 58 7.25 11.77 -9.37
C ILE A 58 6.23 10.72 -8.93
N LEU A 59 5.32 10.35 -9.83
CA LEU A 59 4.29 9.35 -9.53
C LEU A 59 4.91 7.97 -9.22
N ASN A 60 5.94 7.57 -9.97
CA ASN A 60 6.68 6.34 -9.69
C ASN A 60 7.33 6.35 -8.30
N THR A 61 7.95 7.47 -7.89
CA THR A 61 8.52 7.59 -6.55
C THR A 61 7.45 7.48 -5.46
N LYS A 62 6.30 8.15 -5.63
CA LYS A 62 5.18 8.08 -4.68
C LYS A 62 4.61 6.68 -4.57
N LEU A 63 4.40 6.01 -5.70
CA LEU A 63 3.96 4.61 -5.75
C LEU A 63 4.91 3.70 -4.99
N MET A 64 6.23 3.83 -5.23
CA MET A 64 7.22 3.00 -4.55
C MET A 64 7.22 3.23 -3.04
N ASN A 65 7.09 4.49 -2.59
CA ASN A 65 7.01 4.80 -1.17
C ASN A 65 5.78 4.14 -0.50
N GLU A 66 4.62 4.20 -1.16
CA GLU A 66 3.39 3.55 -0.68
C GLU A 66 3.54 2.03 -0.64
N CYS A 67 4.12 1.42 -1.68
CA CYS A 67 4.40 -0.02 -1.70
C CYS A 67 5.34 -0.45 -0.55
N ILE A 68 6.38 0.33 -0.27
CA ILE A 68 7.31 0.05 0.84
C ILE A 68 6.59 0.19 2.18
N CYS A 69 5.77 1.22 2.37
CA CYS A 69 4.97 1.39 3.59
C CYS A 69 4.04 0.19 3.82
N PHE A 70 3.32 -0.24 2.78
CA PHE A 70 2.43 -1.39 2.86
C PHE A 70 3.19 -2.69 3.15
N ALA A 71 4.34 -2.91 2.51
CA ALA A 71 5.20 -4.04 2.81
C ALA A 71 5.66 -4.03 4.27
N LYS A 72 6.05 -2.86 4.80
CA LYS A 72 6.42 -2.71 6.21
C LYS A 72 5.28 -3.10 7.16
N GLU A 73 4.05 -2.73 6.84
CA GLU A 73 2.89 -3.14 7.63
C GLU A 73 2.69 -4.65 7.66
N ILE A 74 2.88 -5.33 6.52
CA ILE A 74 2.83 -6.80 6.46
C ILE A 74 3.95 -7.41 7.32
N THR A 75 5.17 -6.85 7.27
CA THR A 75 6.32 -7.36 8.03
C THR A 75 6.19 -7.22 9.55
N LYS A 76 5.25 -6.40 10.06
CA LYS A 76 4.95 -6.34 11.50
C LYS A 76 4.34 -7.65 12.02
N ASN A 77 3.76 -8.46 11.14
CA ASN A 77 3.13 -9.73 11.48
C ASN A 77 4.13 -10.90 11.46
N SER A 78 3.76 -12.04 12.03
CA SER A 78 4.57 -13.27 11.95
C SER A 78 4.69 -13.71 10.49
N PHE A 79 5.93 -13.98 10.06
CA PHE A 79 6.22 -14.52 8.73
C PHE A 79 5.47 -15.83 8.47
N SER A 80 5.49 -16.75 9.44
CA SER A 80 4.82 -18.05 9.33
C SER A 80 3.31 -17.89 9.22
N ALA A 81 2.73 -16.95 9.98
CA ALA A 81 1.30 -16.66 9.93
C ALA A 81 0.89 -16.10 8.56
N VAL A 82 1.58 -15.06 8.07
CA VAL A 82 1.29 -14.44 6.76
C VAL A 82 1.42 -15.46 5.63
N LYS A 83 2.48 -16.28 5.66
CA LYS A 83 2.70 -17.35 4.68
C LYS A 83 1.54 -18.36 4.70
N THR A 84 1.15 -18.83 5.87
CA THR A 84 0.09 -19.82 6.03
C THR A 84 -1.26 -19.25 5.60
N SER A 85 -1.59 -18.01 5.99
CA SER A 85 -2.81 -17.32 5.55
C SER A 85 -2.88 -17.18 4.03
N LYS A 86 -1.79 -16.77 3.38
CA LYS A 86 -1.76 -16.64 1.90
C LYS A 86 -1.96 -17.99 1.21
N ILE A 87 -1.37 -19.06 1.75
CA ILE A 87 -1.55 -20.40 1.22
C ILE A 87 -3.00 -20.87 1.38
N LEU A 88 -3.60 -20.63 2.54
CA LEU A 88 -4.99 -20.99 2.82
C LEU A 88 -5.97 -20.23 1.92
N ILE A 89 -5.79 -18.92 1.73
CA ILE A 89 -6.65 -18.11 0.86
C ILE A 89 -6.60 -18.65 -0.58
N ASN A 90 -5.40 -18.90 -1.09
CA ASN A 90 -5.24 -19.42 -2.46
C ASN A 90 -5.84 -20.81 -2.63
N ARG A 91 -5.70 -21.69 -1.63
CA ARG A 91 -6.26 -23.04 -1.69
C ARG A 91 -7.77 -23.06 -1.43
N GLY A 92 -8.24 -22.22 -0.52
CA GLY A 92 -9.63 -22.12 -0.11
C GLY A 92 -10.54 -21.59 -1.22
N MET A 93 -10.00 -20.71 -2.07
CA MET A 93 -10.75 -20.09 -3.18
C MET A 93 -11.32 -21.11 -4.18
N ASP A 94 -10.61 -22.23 -4.39
CA ASP A 94 -10.97 -23.26 -5.36
C ASP A 94 -11.60 -24.52 -4.70
N THR A 95 -11.85 -24.49 -3.39
CA THR A 95 -12.37 -25.65 -2.64
C THR A 95 -13.82 -25.46 -2.21
N ASP A 96 -14.51 -26.58 -1.97
CA ASP A 96 -15.82 -26.56 -1.30
C ASP A 96 -15.71 -25.98 0.12
N ILE A 97 -16.83 -25.44 0.62
CA ILE A 97 -16.88 -24.73 1.90
C ILE A 97 -16.46 -25.63 3.08
N ASP A 98 -16.81 -26.91 3.06
CA ASP A 98 -16.48 -27.85 4.12
C ASP A 98 -14.97 -28.15 4.15
N THR A 99 -14.35 -28.31 2.97
CA THR A 99 -12.91 -28.47 2.83
C THR A 99 -12.17 -27.19 3.20
N GLY A 100 -12.69 -26.03 2.80
CA GLY A 100 -12.17 -24.72 3.19
C GLY A 100 -12.09 -24.58 4.72
N LEU A 101 -13.19 -24.90 5.43
CA LEU A 101 -13.25 -24.83 6.88
C LEU A 101 -12.26 -25.79 7.56
N ARG A 102 -12.09 -27.00 7.00
CA ARG A 102 -11.07 -27.96 7.49
C ARG A 102 -9.65 -27.42 7.29
N LEU A 103 -9.37 -26.82 6.13
CA LEU A 103 -8.07 -26.19 5.85
C LEU A 103 -7.79 -25.04 6.82
N GLU A 104 -8.77 -24.17 7.08
CA GLU A 104 -8.63 -23.08 8.05
C GLU A 104 -8.35 -23.60 9.46
N THR A 105 -9.06 -24.63 9.89
CA THR A 105 -8.82 -25.29 11.20
C THR A 105 -7.39 -25.81 11.29
N TYR A 106 -6.90 -26.47 10.23
CA TYR A 106 -5.53 -26.98 10.17
C TYR A 106 -4.48 -25.87 10.19
N GLY A 107 -4.64 -24.84 9.36
CA GLY A 107 -3.67 -23.74 9.32
C GLY A 107 -3.70 -22.89 10.59
N TRP A 108 -4.85 -22.77 11.25
CA TRP A 108 -4.93 -22.20 12.59
C TRP A 108 -4.12 -23.02 13.59
N ALA A 109 -4.29 -24.35 13.62
CA ALA A 109 -3.53 -25.22 14.52
C ALA A 109 -2.02 -25.12 14.27
N LEU A 110 -1.59 -25.03 13.01
CA LEU A 110 -0.19 -24.83 12.63
C LEU A 110 0.37 -23.50 13.14
N CYS A 111 -0.36 -22.40 12.91
CA CYS A 111 0.01 -21.08 13.42
C CYS A 111 0.03 -21.06 14.95
N PHE A 112 -0.89 -21.78 15.60
CA PHE A 112 -0.95 -21.91 17.04
C PHE A 112 0.27 -22.65 17.56
N ALA A 113 0.68 -23.76 16.95
CA ALA A 113 1.87 -24.52 17.38
C ALA A 113 3.19 -23.73 17.28
N HIS A 114 3.25 -22.67 16.47
CA HIS A 114 4.45 -21.86 16.26
C HIS A 114 4.83 -20.99 17.49
N LYS A 115 6.13 -20.76 17.70
CA LYS A 115 6.65 -19.98 18.86
C LYS A 115 6.18 -18.53 18.87
N ASP A 116 6.02 -17.92 17.68
CA ASP A 116 5.56 -16.53 17.53
C ASP A 116 4.21 -16.27 18.20
N ARG A 117 3.38 -17.33 18.31
CA ARG A 117 2.08 -17.28 18.96
C ARG A 117 2.17 -16.71 20.39
N GLN A 118 3.15 -17.16 21.18
CA GLN A 118 3.33 -16.69 22.55
C GLN A 118 3.71 -15.21 22.59
N LYS A 119 4.69 -14.79 21.77
CA LYS A 119 5.14 -13.40 21.70
C LYS A 119 4.01 -12.46 21.30
N MET A 120 3.28 -12.81 20.24
CA MET A 120 2.22 -11.96 19.69
C MET A 120 1.00 -11.90 20.61
N MET A 121 0.59 -13.01 21.22
CA MET A 121 -0.52 -13.02 22.18
C MET A 121 -0.17 -12.26 23.46
N SER A 122 1.06 -12.40 23.98
CA SER A 122 1.52 -11.62 25.13
C SER A 122 1.58 -10.12 24.79
N SER A 123 2.10 -9.76 23.61
CA SER A 123 2.10 -8.36 23.14
C SER A 123 0.69 -7.81 23.01
N PHE A 124 -0.26 -8.59 22.49
CA PHE A 124 -1.67 -8.19 22.40
C PHE A 124 -2.29 -7.91 23.78
N LEU A 125 -2.04 -8.78 24.76
CA LEU A 125 -2.52 -8.60 26.14
C LEU A 125 -1.87 -7.40 26.84
N ASN A 126 -0.59 -7.14 26.57
CA ASN A 126 0.17 -6.05 27.19
C ASN A 126 -0.07 -4.69 26.52
N LYS A 127 -0.59 -4.66 25.29
CA LYS A 127 -0.91 -3.43 24.55
C LYS A 127 -1.87 -2.49 25.30
N GLY A 128 -2.68 -3.03 26.22
CA GLY A 128 -3.55 -2.23 27.10
C GLY A 128 -2.86 -1.60 28.31
N LYS A 129 -1.63 -2.02 28.65
CA LYS A 129 -0.85 -1.50 29.79
C LYS A 129 0.15 -0.41 29.39
N GLU A 130 0.67 -0.47 28.16
CA GLU A 130 1.67 0.46 27.63
C GLU A 130 1.05 1.74 27.03
N GLY A 131 -0.29 1.83 26.93
CA GLY A 131 -1.00 3.04 26.46
C GLY A 131 -0.96 4.23 27.42
N LYS A 132 -0.19 4.18 28.51
CA LYS A 132 -0.01 5.31 29.43
C LYS A 132 1.42 5.79 29.65
N ASP A 133 2.45 5.06 29.23
CA ASP A 133 3.83 5.51 29.43
C ASP A 133 4.72 5.14 28.24
N GLY A 134 5.05 6.16 27.46
CA GLY A 134 6.38 6.30 26.86
C GLY A 134 6.62 5.59 25.53
N ASP A 135 6.57 6.39 24.46
CA ASP A 135 7.66 6.40 23.50
C ASP A 135 9.00 6.43 24.27
N MET A 136 9.66 5.29 24.42
CA MET A 136 11.09 5.25 24.67
C MET A 136 11.72 4.29 23.67
N ILE A 137 12.16 4.91 22.58
CA ILE A 137 13.48 4.74 21.97
C ILE A 137 14.28 3.55 22.55
N ASN A 138 14.50 2.54 21.71
CA ASN A 138 15.82 1.98 21.40
C ASN A 138 15.75 1.19 20.08
#